data_AF-A0A9X9LS94-F1
#
_entry.id   AF-A0A9X9LS94-F1
#
_cell.length_a   1.000
_cell.length_b   1.000
_cell.length_c   1.000
_cell.angle_alpha   90.00
_cell.angle_beta   90.00
_cell.angle_gamma   90.00
#
_symmetry.space_group_name_H-M   'P 1'
#
loop_
_entity.id
_entity.type
_entity.pdbx_description
1 polymer ?
#
loop_
_entity_poly.entity_id
_entity_poly.type
_entity_poly.pdbx_seq_one_letter_code
_entity_poly.pdbx_strand_id
1 'polypeptide(L)' 'MGDINTEWPRLLDLKGKAKWNAWDQLKGTSKEDAMKAYINEVKEL' A
#
# COMPACT_ATOMS: atom_id res chain seq x y z
N MET A 1 -8.20 -4.18 10.40
CA MET A 1 -8.08 -2.89 9.69
C MET A 1 -7.20 -3.14 8.47
N GLY A 2 -7.80 -3.32 7.30
CA GLY A 2 -7.09 -3.62 6.04
C GLY A 2 -7.05 -2.43 5.07
N ASP A 3 -8.03 -1.54 5.18
CA ASP A 3 -8.14 -0.37 4.31
C ASP A 3 -7.57 0.89 4.96
N ILE A 4 -6.98 1.74 4.12
CA ILE A 4 -6.50 3.06 4.52
C ILE A 4 -7.71 3.97 4.83
N ASN A 5 -7.79 4.43 6.08
CA ASN A 5 -8.81 5.35 6.58
C ASN A 5 -8.21 6.71 6.99
N THR A 6 -6.96 6.97 6.61
CA THR A 6 -6.26 8.22 6.92
C THR A 6 -6.42 9.22 5.79
N GLU A 7 -6.67 10.47 6.14
CA GLU A 7 -6.81 11.59 5.19
C GLU A 7 -5.53 11.80 4.39
N TRP A 8 -5.67 12.32 3.17
CA TRP A 8 -4.54 12.53 2.25
C TRP A 8 -3.44 13.36 2.94
N PRO A 9 -2.18 12.86 3.01
CA PRO A 9 -1.06 13.65 3.53
C PRO A 9 -0.97 15.01 2.84
N ARG A 10 -0.68 16.07 3.63
CA ARG A 10 -0.52 17.45 3.14
C ARG A 10 0.42 17.48 1.94
N LEU A 11 0.08 18.31 0.94
CA LEU A 11 0.75 18.40 -0.36
C LEU A 11 2.29 18.55 -0.33
N LEU A 12 2.86 19.02 0.78
CA LEU A 12 4.30 19.22 0.97
C LEU A 12 5.03 17.94 1.46
N ASP A 13 4.31 16.91 1.90
CA ASP A 13 4.91 15.63 2.30
C ASP A 13 4.92 14.64 1.13
N LEU A 14 5.91 14.79 0.25
CA LEU A 14 6.10 13.92 -0.91
C LEU A 14 6.31 12.44 -0.50
N LYS A 15 6.95 12.20 0.65
CA LYS A 15 7.23 10.85 1.15
C LYS A 15 5.98 10.22 1.74
N GLY A 16 5.21 10.98 2.51
CA GLY A 16 3.90 10.59 3.01
C GLY A 16 2.94 10.30 1.87
N LYS A 17 2.90 11.16 0.84
CA LYS A 17 2.08 10.97 -0.36
C LYS A 17 2.43 9.68 -1.11
N ALA A 18 3.72 9.39 -1.30
CA ALA A 18 4.15 8.16 -1.98
C ALA A 18 3.70 6.91 -1.21
N LYS A 19 3.91 6.89 0.10
CA LYS A 19 3.47 5.78 0.96
C LYS A 19 1.94 5.63 1.00
N TRP A 20 1.24 6.75 1.10
CA TRP A 20 -0.23 6.78 1.11
C TRP A 20 -0.79 6.26 -0.21
N ASN A 21 -0.28 6.73 -1.35
CA ASN A 21 -0.67 6.22 -2.67
C ASN A 21 -0.38 4.72 -2.83
N ALA A 22 0.79 4.25 -2.39
CA ALA A 22 1.13 2.82 -2.46
C ALA A 22 0.16 1.97 -1.63
N TRP A 23 -0.28 2.47 -0.48
CA TRP A 23 -1.25 1.78 0.36
C TRP A 23 -2.69 1.91 -0.17
N ASP A 24 -3.09 3.07 -0.69
CA ASP A 24 -4.40 3.27 -1.33
C ASP A 24 -4.57 2.38 -2.58
N GLN A 25 -3.51 2.14 -3.34
CA GLN A 25 -3.51 1.17 -4.45
C GLN A 25 -3.77 -0.27 -4.01
N LEU A 26 -3.43 -0.61 -2.76
CA LEU A 26 -3.67 -1.94 -2.18
C LEU A 26 -5.03 -2.02 -1.45
N LYS A 27 -5.83 -0.95 -1.46
CA LYS A 27 -7.17 -0.93 -0.86
C LYS A 27 -8.08 -1.93 -1.55
N GLY A 28 -8.84 -2.70 -0.78
CA GLY A 28 -9.66 -3.79 -1.31
C GLY A 28 -8.89 -5.05 -1.74
N THR A 29 -7.57 -5.09 -1.58
CA THR A 29 -6.78 -6.32 -1.77
C THR A 29 -7.04 -7.26 -0.60
N SER A 30 -7.39 -8.51 -0.91
CA SER A 30 -7.58 -9.52 0.13
C SER A 30 -6.24 -9.84 0.80
N LYS A 31 -6.26 -10.29 2.07
CA LYS A 31 -5.03 -10.71 2.78
C LYS A 31 -4.23 -11.76 1.98
N GLU A 32 -4.92 -12.62 1.26
CA GLU A 32 -4.32 -13.71 0.49
C GLU A 32 -3.60 -13.19 -0.76
N ASP A 33 -4.18 -12.21 -1.45
CA ASP A 33 -3.56 -11.61 -2.64
C ASP A 33 -2.36 -10.74 -2.26
N ALA A 34 -2.43 -10.01 -1.14
CA ALA A 34 -1.31 -9.25 -0.60
C ALA A 34 -0.13 -10.16 -0.22
N MET A 35 -0.39 -11.33 0.38
CA MET A 35 0.65 -12.31 0.69
C MET A 35 1.28 -12.93 -0.56
N LYS A 36 0.47 -13.24 -1.58
CA LYS A 36 0.98 -13.77 -2.85
C LYS A 36 1.89 -12.76 -3.56
N ALA A 37 1.48 -11.50 -3.62
CA ALA A 37 2.29 -10.43 -4.20
C ALA A 37 3.64 -10.30 -3.47
N TYR A 38 3.64 -10.30 -2.14
CA TYR A 38 4.87 -10.25 -1.34
C TYR A 38 5.79 -11.45 -1.59
N ILE A 39 5.25 -12.67 -1.65
CA ILE A 39 6.03 -13.89 -1.93
C ILE A 39 6.64 -13.84 -3.34
N ASN A 40 5.92 -13.31 -4.33
CA ASN A 40 6.41 -13.19 -5.69
C ASN A 40 7.54 -12.17 -5.79
N GLU A 41 7.39 -11.01 -5.15
CA GLU A 41 8.39 -9.94 -5.13
C GLU A 41 9.69 -10.38 -4.43
N VAL A 42 9.57 -11.12 -3.32
CA VAL A 42 10.73 -11.70 -2.61
C VAL A 42 11.42 -12.82 -3.41
N LYS A 43 10.69 -13.53 -4.28
CA LYS A 43 11.27 -14.56 -5.15
C LYS A 43 12.02 -14.00 -6.37
N GLU A 44 11.67 -12.79 -6.81
CA GLU A 44 12.37 -12.10 -7.90
C GLU A 44 13.58 -11.28 -7.43
N LEU A 45 13.78 -11.16 -6.12
CA LEU A 45 14.94 -10.58 -5.45
C LEU A 45 16.08 -11.61 -5.27
#